data_AF-A0A9D0U1S8-F1
#
_entry.id   AF-A0A9D0U1S8-F1
#
_cell.length_a   1.000
_cell.length_b   1.000
_cell.length_c   1.000
_cell.angle_alpha   90.00
_cell.angle_beta   90.00
_cell.angle_gamma   90.00
#
_symmetry.space_group_name_H-M   'P 1'
#
loop_
_entity.id
_entity.type
_entity.pdbx_description
1 polymer ?
#
loop_
_entity_poly.entity_id
_entity_poly.type
_entity_poly.pdbx_seq_one_letter_code
_entity_poly.pdbx_strand_id
1 'polypeptide(L)'
;MIKHHPETIESYEALAVLYSKLKNCKNACRYAEKALIAYQYHDSKNDIARVMETLKEIKWNIKKAKKLPVKRRGKYCKDSQH
;
A
#
# COMPACT_ATOMS: atom_id res chain seq x y z
N MET A 1 3.78 14.53 20.32
CA MET A 1 4.69 13.50 19.78
C MET A 1 3.89 12.27 19.43
N ILE A 2 3.75 11.94 18.15
CA ILE A 2 3.08 10.70 17.73
C ILE A 2 4.08 9.57 17.99
N LYS A 3 3.83 8.76 19.01
CA LYS A 3 4.64 7.57 19.30
C LYS A 3 4.34 6.51 18.23
N HIS A 4 5.22 6.41 17.23
CA HIS A 4 5.19 5.30 16.27
C HIS A 4 5.78 4.05 16.95
N HIS A 5 4.99 3.41 17.80
CA HIS A 5 5.36 2.11 18.39
C HIS A 5 5.53 1.07 17.27
N PRO A 6 6.56 0.21 17.30
CA PRO A 6 6.80 -0.82 16.29
C PRO A 6 5.55 -1.65 15.93
N GLU A 7 4.76 -2.04 16.93
CA GLU A 7 3.48 -2.77 16.76
C GLU A 7 2.46 -2.00 15.88
N THR A 8 2.50 -0.67 15.93
CA THR A 8 1.67 0.20 15.07
C THR A 8 2.19 0.22 13.63
N ILE A 9 3.49 0.05 13.41
CA ILE A 9 4.10 0.05 12.07
C ILE A 9 3.80 -1.26 11.35
N GLU A 10 3.98 -2.40 12.04
CA GLU A 10 3.61 -3.71 11.52
C GLU A 10 2.12 -3.78 11.20
N SER A 11 1.28 -3.17 12.03
CA SER A 11 -0.17 -3.06 11.76
C SER A 11 -0.47 -2.28 10.47
N TYR A 12 0.23 -1.18 10.20
CA TYR A 12 0.07 -0.44 8.94
C TYR A 12 0.50 -1.25 7.73
N GLU A 13 1.61 -1.98 7.84
CA GLU A 13 2.07 -2.85 6.77
C GLU A 13 1.08 -4.01 6.51
N ALA A 14 0.59 -4.65 7.56
CA ALA A 14 -0.42 -5.70 7.46
C ALA A 14 -1.71 -5.18 6.78
N LEU A 15 -2.16 -3.97 7.14
CA LEU A 15 -3.30 -3.33 6.48
C LEU A 15 -3.01 -3.02 5.00
N ALA A 16 -1.80 -2.58 4.66
CA ALA A 16 -1.43 -2.34 3.26
C ALA A 16 -1.53 -3.63 2.42
N VAL A 17 -1.00 -4.74 2.93
CA VAL A 17 -1.07 -6.06 2.29
C VAL A 17 -2.53 -6.52 2.19
N LEU A 18 -3.31 -6.42 3.26
CA LEU A 18 -4.71 -6.82 3.28
C LEU A 18 -5.53 -6.06 2.23
N TYR A 19 -5.42 -4.73 2.21
CA TYR A 19 -6.13 -3.91 1.23
C TYR A 19 -5.65 -4.16 -0.21
N SER A 20 -4.36 -4.47 -0.41
CA SER A 20 -3.83 -4.88 -1.72
C SER A 20 -4.50 -6.17 -2.20
N LYS A 21 -4.63 -7.18 -1.33
CA LYS A 21 -5.35 -8.45 -1.62
C LYS A 21 -6.83 -8.21 -1.91
N LEU A 22 -7.46 -7.26 -1.22
CA LEU A 22 -8.84 -6.82 -1.48
C LEU A 22 -8.97 -5.98 -2.76
N LYS A 23 -7.87 -5.65 -3.44
CA LYS A 23 -7.78 -4.76 -4.60
C LYS A 23 -8.27 -3.35 -4.31
N ASN A 24 -8.25 -2.94 -3.04
CA ASN A 24 -8.49 -1.58 -2.61
C ASN A 24 -7.15 -0.82 -2.60
N CYS A 25 -6.69 -0.40 -3.78
CA CYS A 25 -5.37 0.20 -3.92
C CYS A 25 -5.27 1.57 -3.24
N LYS A 26 -6.38 2.30 -3.08
CA LYS A 26 -6.36 3.61 -2.41
C LYS A 26 -5.97 3.45 -0.95
N ASN A 27 -6.64 2.55 -0.23
CA ASN A 27 -6.29 2.27 1.16
C ASN A 27 -4.95 1.55 1.25
N ALA A 28 -4.65 0.60 0.35
CA ALA A 28 -3.36 -0.09 0.35
C ALA A 28 -2.19 0.89 0.25
N CYS A 29 -2.24 1.85 -0.68
CA CYS A 29 -1.21 2.88 -0.84
C CYS A 29 -1.10 3.75 0.41
N ARG A 30 -2.23 4.20 0.96
CA ARG A 30 -2.27 5.04 2.17
C ARG A 30 -1.60 4.38 3.37
N TYR A 31 -1.89 3.10 3.61
CA TYR A 31 -1.30 2.37 4.74
C TYR A 31 0.17 2.01 4.50
N ALA A 32 0.56 1.68 3.26
CA ALA A 32 1.95 1.44 2.92
C ALA A 32 2.80 2.72 3.09
N GLU A 33 2.30 3.90 2.71
CA GLU A 33 2.99 5.18 2.93
C GLU A 33 3.15 5.49 4.42
N LYS A 34 2.13 5.22 5.24
CA LYS A 34 2.24 5.35 6.70
C LYS A 34 3.31 4.42 7.30
N ALA A 35 3.35 3.16 6.85
CA ALA A 35 4.37 2.21 7.27
C ALA A 35 5.77 2.68 6.86
N LEU A 36 5.93 3.16 5.62
CA LEU A 36 7.20 3.65 5.09
C LEU A 36 7.75 4.83 5.90
N ILE A 37 6.90 5.84 6.18
CA ILE A 37 7.30 7.01 6.98
C ILE A 37 7.77 6.58 8.37
N ALA A 38 7.06 5.64 9.00
CA ALA A 38 7.42 5.17 10.32
C ALA A 38 8.70 4.32 10.32
N TYR A 39 8.90 3.42 9.36
CA TYR A 39 10.16 2.67 9.25
C TYR A 39 11.36 3.54 8.90
N GLN A 40 11.18 4.60 8.09
CA GLN A 40 12.21 5.61 7.83
C GLN A 40 12.62 6.35 9.10
N TYR A 41 11.67 6.67 9.98
CA TYR A 41 11.96 7.29 11.27
C TYR A 41 12.82 6.40 12.17
N HIS A 42 12.65 5.08 12.09
CA HIS A 42 13.42 4.10 12.87
C HIS A 42 14.64 3.53 12.12
N ASP A 43 14.97 4.04 10.93
CA ASP A 43 16.06 3.57 10.03
C ASP A 43 16.06 2.04 9.79
N SER A 44 14.88 1.41 9.73
CA SER A 44 14.78 -0.03 9.46
C SER A 44 14.85 -0.31 7.95
N LYS A 45 16.06 -0.46 7.42
CA LYS A 45 16.31 -0.63 5.97
C LYS A 45 15.60 -1.84 5.35
N ASN A 46 15.52 -2.96 6.08
CA ASN A 46 14.87 -4.18 5.59
C ASN A 46 13.35 -3.97 5.45
N ASP A 47 12.73 -3.35 6.46
CA ASP A 47 11.30 -3.08 6.43
C ASP A 47 10.94 -2.01 5.39
N ILE A 48 11.80 -0.98 5.25
CA ILE A 48 11.69 0.01 4.17
C ILE A 48 11.68 -0.68 2.81
N ALA A 49 12.59 -1.63 2.57
CA ALA A 49 12.65 -2.37 1.31
C ALA A 49 11.36 -3.18 1.06
N ARG A 50 10.84 -3.88 2.07
CA ARG A 50 9.60 -4.67 1.99
C ARG A 50 8.37 -3.80 1.68
N VAL A 51 8.25 -2.65 2.35
CA VAL A 51 7.15 -1.71 2.09
C VAL A 51 7.27 -1.05 0.72
N MET A 52 8.49 -0.73 0.26
CA MET A 52 8.71 -0.22 -1.10
C MET A 52 8.33 -1.22 -2.18
N GLU A 53 8.61 -2.51 -1.99
CA GLU A 53 8.17 -3.56 -2.91
C GLU A 53 6.64 -3.62 -2.99
N THR A 54 5.97 -3.59 -1.84
CA THR A 54 4.50 -3.54 -1.75
C THR A 54 3.94 -2.31 -2.49
N LEU A 55 4.53 -1.13 -2.28
CA LEU A 55 4.15 0.10 -2.99
C LEU A 55 4.34 -0.01 -4.50
N LYS A 56 5.42 -0.65 -4.96
CA LYS A 56 5.69 -0.87 -6.38
C LYS A 56 4.60 -1.73 -7.03
N GLU A 57 4.19 -2.80 -6.35
CA GLU A 57 3.09 -3.66 -6.80
C GLU A 57 1.77 -2.89 -6.87
N ILE A 58 1.40 -2.18 -5.81
CA ILE A 58 0.17 -1.37 -5.75
C ILE A 58 0.15 -0.35 -6.89
N LYS A 59 1.25 0.39 -7.10
CA LYS A 59 1.38 1.37 -8.19
C LYS A 59 1.26 0.72 -9.56
N TRP A 60 1.83 -0.48 -9.75
CA TRP A 60 1.69 -1.24 -10.99
C TRP A 60 0.23 -1.68 -11.24
N ASN A 61 -0.46 -2.17 -10.20
CA ASN A 61 -1.88 -2.54 -10.26
C ASN A 61 -2.77 -1.34 -10.62
N ILE A 62 -2.53 -0.17 -10.02
CA ILE A 62 -3.22 1.08 -10.37
C ILE A 62 -2.96 1.44 -11.84
N LYS A 63 -1.71 1.39 -12.31
CA LYS A 63 -1.34 1.68 -13.70
C LYS A 63 -2.03 0.73 -14.68
N LYS A 64 -2.07 -0.57 -14.38
CA LYS A 64 -2.78 -1.57 -15.19
C LYS A 64 -4.28 -1.32 -15.20
N ALA A 65 -4.89 -1.03 -14.04
CA ALA A 65 -6.30 -0.70 -13.94
C ALA A 65 -6.66 0.51 -14.80
N LYS A 66 -5.87 1.60 -14.75
CA LYS A 66 -6.10 2.82 -15.55
C LYS A 66 -6.09 2.56 -17.07
N LYS A 67 -5.27 1.61 -17.53
CA LYS A 67 -5.19 1.20 -18.94
C LYS A 67 -6.38 0.36 -19.42
N LEU A 68 -7.23 -0.14 -18.51
CA LEU A 68 -8.41 -0.91 -18.88
C LEU A 68 -9.62 0.00 -19.13
N PRO A 69 -10.57 -0.45 -19.97
CA PRO A 69 -11.90 0.15 -20.06
C PRO A 69 -12.55 0.21 -18.67
N VAL A 70 -13.33 1.26 -18.38
CA VAL A 70 -13.96 1.52 -17.07
C VAL A 70 -14.61 0.26 -16.47
N LYS A 71 -15.40 -0.46 -17.29
CA LYS A 71 -16.06 -1.73 -16.93
C LYS A 71 -15.14 -2.87 -16.46
N ARG A 72 -13.84 -2.81 -16.76
CA ARG A 72 -12.83 -3.83 -16.42
C ARG A 72 -11.81 -3.36 -15.39
N ARG A 73 -11.85 -2.10 -14.94
CA ARG A 73 -10.81 -1.54 -14.05
C ARG A 73 -10.71 -2.24 -12.69
N GLY A 74 -11.82 -2.79 -12.18
CA GLY A 74 -11.88 -3.60 -10.96
C GLY A 74 -11.03 -4.89 -10.98
N LYS A 75 -10.51 -5.31 -12.14
CA LYS A 75 -9.64 -6.49 -12.26
C LYS A 75 -8.36 -6.37 -11.42
N TYR A 76 -7.73 -5.20 -11.44
CA TYR A 76 -6.49 -4.92 -10.70
C TYR A 76 -6.70 -3.96 -9.54
N CYS A 77 -7.72 -3.08 -9.64
CA CYS A 77 -8.04 -2.14 -8.58
C CYS A 77 -9.53 -1.80 -8.55
N LYS A 78 -10.24 -2.15 -7.48
CA LYS A 78 -11.69 -1.88 -7.36
C LYS A 78 -12.01 -0.40 -7.24
N ASP A 79 -11.14 0.36 -6.59
CA ASP A 79 -11.37 1.80 -6.35
C ASP A 79 -11.17 2.67 -7.61
N SER A 80 -10.78 2.08 -8.73
CA SER A 80 -10.58 2.79 -10.00
C SER A 80 -11.85 2.85 -10.88
N GLN A 81 -12.97 2.37 -10.34
CA GLN A 81 -14.30 2.36 -10.97
C GLN A 81 -15.21 3.51 -10.50
N HIS A 82 -14.79 4.28 -9.49
CA HIS A 82 -15.52 5.43 -8.96
C HIS A 82 -14.82 6.74 -9.32
#